data_AF-A0A6I1KBF1-F1
#
_entry.id   AF-A0A6I1KBF1-F1
#
_cell.length_a   1.000
_cell.length_b   1.000
_cell.length_c   1.000
_cell.angle_alpha   90.00
_cell.angle_beta   90.00
_cell.angle_gamma   90.00
#
_symmetry.space_group_name_H-M   'P 1'
#
loop_
_entity.id
_entity.type
_entity.pdbx_description
1 polymer ?
#
loop_
_entity_poly.entity_id
_entity_poly.type
_entity_poly.pdbx_seq_one_letter_code
_entity_poly.pdbx_strand_id
1 'polypeptide(L)'
;MSTRKPPRGFVDPNQTEFGILWQPLSHPFRLRAGDFIRFNGRLCYVVRVNECAAVVIMNRPVRDFKTRFDKPVRFQPPPKLFRISPQSEVQILNRKVK
;
A
#
# COMPACT_ATOMS: atom_id res chain seq x y z
N MET A 1 -23.64 -21.43 12.59
CA MET A 1 -24.55 -20.54 13.33
C MET A 1 -25.07 -19.46 12.37
N SER A 2 -26.39 -19.30 12.28
CA SER A 2 -27.09 -18.46 11.30
C SER A 2 -26.89 -16.96 11.61
N THR A 3 -26.26 -16.20 10.70
CA THR A 3 -26.13 -14.74 10.81
C THR A 3 -27.38 -14.08 10.23
N ARG A 4 -28.44 -13.99 11.05
CA ARG A 4 -29.61 -13.17 10.73
C ARG A 4 -29.17 -11.71 10.70
N LYS A 5 -29.26 -11.04 9.55
CA LYS A 5 -29.04 -9.59 9.46
C LYS A 5 -30.09 -8.89 10.31
N PRO A 6 -29.70 -7.96 11.20
CA PRO A 6 -30.67 -7.22 12.00
C PRO A 6 -31.57 -6.37 11.07
N PRO A 7 -32.83 -6.17 11.46
CA PRO A 7 -33.76 -5.33 10.72
C PRO A 7 -33.24 -3.88 10.65
N ARG A 8 -33.56 -3.18 9.55
CA ARG A 8 -33.18 -1.78 9.35
C ARG A 8 -33.79 -0.93 10.49
N GLY A 9 -32.94 -0.29 11.28
CA GLY A 9 -33.35 0.54 12.42
C GLY A 9 -33.31 -0.14 13.79
N PHE A 10 -32.61 -1.28 13.94
CA PHE A 10 -32.35 -1.85 15.26
C PHE A 10 -31.52 -0.87 16.11
N VAL A 11 -32.13 -0.37 17.19
CA VAL A 11 -31.48 0.44 18.22
C VAL A 11 -31.21 -0.50 19.40
N ASP A 12 -29.94 -0.75 19.71
CA ASP A 12 -29.56 -1.57 20.86
C ASP A 12 -29.85 -0.78 22.15
N PRO A 13 -30.77 -1.24 23.03
CA PRO A 13 -31.10 -0.53 24.26
C PRO A 13 -29.94 -0.47 25.26
N ASN A 14 -28.89 -1.27 25.09
CA ASN A 14 -27.67 -1.21 25.90
C ASN A 14 -26.64 -0.21 25.34
N GLN A 15 -26.86 0.33 24.13
CA GLN A 15 -26.01 1.34 23.52
C GLN A 15 -26.50 2.76 23.87
N THR A 16 -26.33 3.13 25.14
CA THR A 16 -26.75 4.42 25.70
C THR A 16 -25.97 5.62 25.13
N GLU A 17 -24.76 5.39 24.64
CA GLU A 17 -23.86 6.44 24.14
C GLU A 17 -23.33 6.11 22.73
N PHE A 18 -23.42 7.07 21.82
CA PHE A 18 -22.72 7.02 20.54
C PHE A 18 -21.41 7.80 20.68
N GLY A 19 -20.36 7.12 21.12
CA GLY A 19 -19.01 7.68 21.14
C GLY A 19 -18.33 7.45 19.79
N ILE A 20 -17.99 8.51 19.07
CA ILE A 20 -16.95 8.39 18.03
C ILE A 20 -15.66 8.12 18.78
N LEU A 21 -15.30 6.85 18.93
CA LEU A 21 -14.00 6.44 19.44
C LEU A 21 -12.94 6.93 18.45
N TRP A 22 -12.33 8.08 18.75
CA TRP A 22 -11.07 8.52 18.15
C TRP A 22 -9.93 7.67 18.70
N GLN A 23 -10.01 6.35 18.58
CA GLN A 23 -8.84 5.52 18.74
C GLN A 23 -7.89 5.88 17.60
N PRO A 24 -6.63 6.28 17.88
CA PRO A 24 -5.64 6.30 16.82
C PRO A 24 -5.60 4.87 16.30
N LEU A 25 -6.03 4.66 15.05
CA LEU A 25 -5.95 3.35 14.42
C LEU A 25 -4.47 3.01 14.36
N SER A 26 -3.97 2.34 15.40
CA SER A 26 -2.59 1.92 15.49
C SER A 26 -2.41 0.90 14.39
N HIS A 27 -1.88 1.35 13.26
CA HIS A 27 -1.69 0.46 12.14
C HIS A 27 -0.71 -0.64 12.58
N PRO A 28 -1.11 -1.93 12.56
CA PRO A 28 -0.33 -3.00 13.15
C PRO A 28 0.97 -3.29 12.37
N PHE A 29 1.08 -2.77 11.15
CA PHE A 29 2.22 -2.96 10.28
C PHE A 29 3.14 -1.74 10.28
N ARG A 30 4.44 -1.99 10.07
CA ARG A 30 5.42 -0.93 9.89
C ARG A 30 5.12 -0.12 8.64
N LEU A 31 4.88 -0.78 7.52
CA LEU A 31 4.48 -0.15 6.25
C LEU A 31 3.00 0.20 6.24
N ARG A 32 2.65 1.30 5.59
CA ARG A 32 1.28 1.75 5.37
C ARG A 32 1.04 1.98 3.88
N ALA A 33 -0.21 1.85 3.45
CA ALA A 33 -0.61 2.34 2.14
C ALA A 33 -0.33 3.85 2.06
N GLY A 34 0.22 4.30 0.94
CA GLY A 34 0.63 5.70 0.76
C GLY A 34 2.09 5.99 1.09
N ASP A 35 2.83 5.05 1.68
CA ASP A 35 4.24 5.27 2.00
C ASP A 35 5.12 5.32 0.75
N PHE A 36 6.11 6.21 0.79
CA PHE A 36 7.22 6.25 -0.15
C PHE A 36 8.43 5.60 0.51
N ILE A 37 8.97 4.56 -0.13
CA ILE A 37 10.08 3.78 0.41
C ILE A 37 11.26 3.75 -0.55
N ARG A 38 12.47 3.58 0.00
CA ARG A 38 13.66 3.26 -0.80
C ARG A 38 13.89 1.75 -0.78
N PHE A 39 13.81 1.12 -1.95
CA PHE A 39 14.02 -0.31 -2.11
C PHE A 39 14.99 -0.55 -3.27
N ASN A 40 16.08 -1.27 -3.03
CA ASN A 40 17.18 -1.47 -4.00
C ASN A 40 17.67 -0.16 -4.64
N GLY A 41 17.82 0.90 -3.81
CA GLY A 41 18.26 2.22 -4.25
C GLY A 41 17.21 3.05 -5.01
N ARG A 42 16.02 2.50 -5.31
CA ARG A 42 14.95 3.16 -6.07
C ARG A 42 13.80 3.62 -5.20
N LEU A 43 13.15 4.70 -5.62
CA LEU A 43 11.93 5.20 -5.02
C LEU A 43 10.75 4.29 -5.40
N CYS A 44 10.00 3.85 -4.41
CA CYS A 44 8.83 3.01 -4.59
C CYS A 44 7.66 3.56 -3.77
N TYR A 45 6.45 3.16 -4.15
CA TYR A 45 5.22 3.56 -3.49
C TYR A 45 4.44 2.33 -3.00
N VAL A 46 3.96 2.37 -1.77
CA VAL A 46 3.17 1.29 -1.18
C VAL A 46 1.70 1.48 -1.55
N VAL A 47 1.17 0.57 -2.36
CA VAL A 47 -0.20 0.64 -2.88
C VAL A 47 -1.21 0.14 -1.84
N ARG A 48 -0.92 -1.00 -1.20
CA ARG A 48 -1.74 -1.58 -0.14
C ARG A 48 -0.91 -2.43 0.80
N VAL A 49 -1.38 -2.56 2.03
CA VAL A 49 -0.76 -3.39 3.06
C VAL A 49 -1.83 -4.25 3.69
N ASN A 50 -1.62 -5.56 3.67
CA ASN A 50 -2.41 -6.54 4.38
C ASN A 50 -1.49 -7.31 5.34
N GLU A 51 -2.06 -8.19 6.16
CA GLU A 51 -1.32 -9.04 7.09
C GLU A 51 -0.25 -9.92 6.41
N CYS A 52 -0.52 -10.41 5.19
CA CYS A 52 0.43 -11.27 4.49
C CYS A 52 1.55 -10.50 3.76
N ALA A 53 1.23 -9.33 3.18
CA ALA A 53 2.17 -8.61 2.31
C ALA A 53 1.81 -7.14 2.09
N ALA A 54 2.84 -6.32 1.90
CA ALA A 54 2.74 -5.00 1.31
C ALA A 54 2.96 -5.11 -0.21
N VAL A 55 2.00 -4.59 -0.99
CA VAL A 55 2.11 -4.46 -2.45
C VAL A 55 2.74 -3.13 -2.77
N VAL A 56 3.85 -3.18 -3.50
CA VAL A 56 4.68 -2.02 -3.83
C VAL A 56 4.75 -1.85 -5.34
N ILE A 57 4.65 -0.61 -5.79
CA ILE A 57 4.88 -0.21 -7.17
C ILE A 57 6.24 0.49 -7.29
N MET A 58 7.02 0.10 -8.30
CA MET A 58 8.33 0.65 -8.62
C MET A 58 8.39 1.04 -10.08
N ASN A 59 8.88 2.26 -10.35
CA ASN A 59 9.11 2.70 -11.73
C ASN A 59 10.24 1.89 -12.38
N ARG A 60 10.07 1.55 -13.66
CA ARG A 60 11.10 0.88 -14.46
C ARG A 60 11.81 1.93 -15.32
N PRO A 61 13.14 1.83 -15.49
CA PRO A 61 13.86 2.77 -16.34
C PRO A 61 13.41 2.63 -17.79
N VAL A 62 13.38 3.76 -18.49
CA VAL A 62 13.21 3.80 -19.94
C VAL A 62 14.39 3.10 -20.59
N ARG A 63 14.12 2.33 -21.65
CA ARG A 63 15.13 1.60 -22.39
C ARG A 63 15.20 2.13 -23.81
N ASP A 64 16.39 2.48 -24.24
CA ASP A 64 16.69 2.81 -25.63
C ASP A 64 17.44 1.64 -26.25
N PHE A 65 16.96 1.17 -27.40
CA PHE A 65 17.65 0.11 -28.13
C PHE A 65 17.59 0.37 -29.63
N LYS A 66 18.60 -0.12 -30.34
CA LYS A 66 18.63 -0.13 -31.80
C LYS A 66 17.93 -1.40 -32.27
N THR A 67 16.92 -1.26 -33.12
CA THR A 67 16.28 -2.42 -33.75
C THR A 67 17.19 -3.03 -34.81
N ARG A 68 16.88 -4.25 -35.29
CA ARG A 68 17.62 -4.88 -36.40
C ARG A 68 17.60 -4.05 -37.70
N PHE A 69 16.63 -3.15 -37.84
CA PHE A 69 16.51 -2.21 -38.96
C PHE A 69 17.22 -0.88 -38.69
N ASP A 70 18.13 -0.85 -37.73
CA ASP A 70 18.89 0.33 -37.32
C ASP A 70 18.09 1.54 -36.83
N LYS A 71 16.78 1.37 -36.61
CA LYS A 71 15.92 2.43 -36.07
C LYS A 71 16.06 2.48 -34.54
N PRO A 72 16.29 3.67 -33.94
CA PRO A 72 16.26 3.83 -32.49
C PRO A 72 14.81 3.72 -31.98
N VAL A 73 14.60 2.91 -30.96
CA VAL A 73 13.30 2.77 -30.31
C VAL A 73 13.45 3.06 -28.82
N ARG A 74 12.58 3.93 -28.33
CA ARG A 74 12.44 4.27 -26.91
C ARG A 74 11.26 3.51 -26.32
N PHE A 75 11.55 2.60 -25.40
CA PHE A 75 10.55 1.76 -24.75
C PHE A 75 10.37 2.17 -23.29
N GLN A 76 9.14 2.52 -22.93
CA GLN A 76 8.75 2.88 -21.56
C GLN A 76 7.93 1.72 -20.96
N PRO A 77 8.59 0.76 -20.27
CA PRO A 77 7.88 -0.35 -19.67
C PRO A 77 6.94 0.13 -18.56
N PRO A 78 5.79 -0.54 -18.35
CA PRO A 78 4.92 -0.22 -17.24
C PRO A 78 5.64 -0.47 -15.89
N PRO A 79 5.23 0.21 -14.82
CA PRO A 79 5.79 0.01 -13.49
C PRO A 79 5.74 -1.45 -13.04
N LYS A 80 6.73 -1.87 -12.24
CA LYS A 80 6.75 -3.20 -11.63
C LYS A 80 5.93 -3.20 -10.35
N LEU A 81 5.00 -4.13 -10.23
CA LEU A 81 4.38 -4.50 -8.96
C LEU A 81 5.10 -5.70 -8.34
N PHE A 82 5.39 -5.64 -7.05
CA PHE A 82 5.95 -6.75 -6.29
C PHE A 82 5.46 -6.71 -4.83
N ARG A 83 5.75 -7.77 -4.09
CA ARG A 83 5.31 -7.96 -2.69
C ARG A 83 6.52 -8.01 -1.78
N ILE A 84 6.42 -7.35 -0.63
CA ILE A 84 7.39 -7.43 0.47
C ILE A 84 6.66 -7.67 1.79
N SER A 85 7.40 -8.04 2.83
CA SER A 85 6.84 -8.16 4.18
C SER A 85 6.28 -6.82 4.67
N PRO A 86 5.09 -6.78 5.32
CA PRO A 86 4.53 -5.56 5.92
C PRO A 86 5.42 -4.92 6.99
N GLN A 87 6.32 -5.72 7.60
CA GLN A 87 7.26 -5.31 8.65
C GLN A 87 8.69 -5.09 8.13
N SER A 88 8.89 -5.09 6.80
CA SER A 88 10.22 -4.96 6.19
C SER A 88 10.94 -3.68 6.65
N GLU A 89 12.22 -3.81 6.97
CA GLU A 89 13.09 -2.71 7.43
C GLU A 89 13.60 -1.84 6.28
N VAL A 90 12.66 -1.28 5.51
CA VAL A 90 12.98 -0.33 4.45
C VAL A 90 12.97 1.11 4.99
N GLN A 91 13.75 1.97 4.34
CA GLN A 91 13.73 3.39 4.62
C GLN A 91 12.43 4.00 4.12
N ILE A 92 11.65 4.59 5.03
CA ILE A 92 10.41 5.30 4.73
C ILE A 92 10.73 6.80 4.65
N LEU A 93 10.40 7.43 3.53
CA LEU A 93 10.82 8.79 3.21
C LEU A 93 9.78 9.84 3.59
N ASN A 94 8.51 9.46 3.66
CA ASN A 94 7.37 10.37 3.88
C ASN A 94 6.92 10.46 5.34
N ARG A 95 7.64 9.84 6.29
CA ARG A 95 7.32 9.91 7.71
C ARG A 95 8.34 10.81 8.41
N LYS A 96 7.84 11.84 9.10
CA LYS A 96 8.68 12.64 9.99
C LYS A 96 9.10 11.76 11.16
N VAL A 97 10.41 11.63 11.38
CA VAL A 97 10.93 11.14 12.65
C VAL A 97 10.55 12.21 13.68
N LYS A 98 9.76 11.82 14.67
CA LYS A 98 9.40 12.69 15.78
C LYS A 98 10.55 12.75 16.77
#